data_AF-A0A9N9KS87-F1
#
_entry.id   AF-A0A9N9KS87-F1
#
_cell.length_a   1.000
_cell.length_b   1.000
_cell.length_c   1.000
_cell.angle_alpha   90.00
_cell.angle_beta   90.00
_cell.angle_gamma   90.00
#
_symmetry.space_group_name_H-M   'P 1'
#
loop_
_entity.id
_entity.type
_entity.pdbx_description
1 polymer ?
#
loop_
_entity_poly.entity_id
_entity_poly.type
_entity_poly.pdbx_seq_one_letter_code
_entity_poly.pdbx_strand_id
1 'polypeptide(L)'
;MKFLPFQSSQQDLEYMPIEKHGGDKKTSSCTRVFFVVFSLLVVLTICVLSFEKGRAVGERGGIQEHVLHVPPPAIVDHTFYFHEEFGKKPAKGDVWTKVPPRGRGIIYNPSVAPAAKGVAVWHQLHCLDALRKIYWSSLDGSKPDLQMKPPHVKHCIEYMRQALMCNADTTLEPIDDELGGVTGFGNKRKCRDVMAIREWTDKWRLVNQTDIQPDEPVE
;
A
#
# COMPACT_ATOMS: atom_id res chain seq x y z
N MET A 1 27.66 -10.58 6.81
CA MET A 1 27.32 -11.75 7.64
C MET A 1 28.09 -11.66 8.94
N LYS A 2 27.42 -11.34 10.05
CA LYS A 2 28.02 -11.38 11.39
C LYS A 2 27.42 -12.58 12.12
N PHE A 3 28.24 -13.61 12.31
CA PHE A 3 27.93 -14.73 13.20
C PHE A 3 28.19 -14.31 14.65
N LEU A 4 27.23 -14.56 15.54
CA LEU A 4 27.44 -14.47 17.00
C LEU A 4 27.72 -15.88 17.54
N PRO A 5 28.70 -16.07 18.44
CA PRO A 5 29.03 -17.37 18.98
C PRO A 5 28.04 -17.77 20.09
N PHE A 6 27.57 -19.01 20.04
CA PHE A 6 26.80 -19.67 21.10
C PHE A 6 27.78 -20.31 22.07
N GLN A 7 27.79 -19.83 23.32
CA GLN A 7 28.66 -20.32 24.38
C GLN A 7 27.80 -21.13 25.35
N SER A 8 27.97 -22.45 25.35
CA SER A 8 27.28 -23.35 26.28
C SER A 8 27.98 -23.34 27.65
N SER A 9 27.28 -22.89 28.69
CA SER A 9 27.70 -23.16 30.07
C SER A 9 26.84 -24.28 30.65
N GLN A 10 27.47 -25.43 30.85
CA GLN A 10 26.94 -26.55 31.61
C GLN A 10 27.02 -26.15 33.10
N GLN A 11 25.89 -26.10 33.79
CA GLN A 11 25.85 -25.92 35.25
C GLN A 11 25.38 -27.22 35.88
N ASP A 12 26.25 -27.76 36.72
CA ASP A 12 26.06 -28.96 37.51
C ASP A 12 24.92 -28.77 38.52
N LEU A 13 23.92 -29.64 38.48
CA LEU A 13 22.85 -29.70 39.49
C LEU A 13 23.26 -30.67 40.59
N GLU A 14 23.70 -30.10 41.71
CA GLU A 14 23.97 -30.81 42.96
C GLU A 14 22.65 -31.23 43.62
N TYR A 15 22.55 -32.51 43.99
CA TYR A 15 21.34 -33.13 44.53
C TYR A 15 21.24 -32.91 46.05
N MET A 16 20.13 -32.35 46.53
CA MET A 16 19.79 -32.31 47.96
C MET A 16 18.87 -33.47 48.36
N PRO A 17 19.12 -34.15 49.51
CA PRO A 17 18.27 -35.25 49.95
C PRO A 17 16.96 -34.73 50.55
N ILE A 18 15.84 -35.38 50.18
CA ILE A 18 14.50 -35.04 50.67
C ILE A 18 14.26 -35.78 51.99
N GLU A 19 14.01 -35.03 53.08
CA GLU A 19 13.48 -35.58 54.33
C GLU A 19 12.02 -36.01 54.14
N LYS A 20 11.70 -37.23 54.62
CA LYS A 20 10.33 -37.75 54.64
C LYS A 20 9.58 -37.20 55.86
N HIS A 21 8.60 -36.34 55.62
CA HIS A 21 7.52 -36.12 56.57
C HIS A 21 6.31 -36.99 56.21
N GLY A 22 6.07 -38.00 57.04
CA GLY A 22 4.84 -38.76 57.08
C GLY A 22 3.67 -37.92 57.62
N GLY A 23 2.47 -38.24 57.14
CA GLY A 23 1.23 -37.62 57.60
C GLY A 23 0.06 -37.91 56.67
N ASP A 24 -0.50 -39.11 56.80
CA ASP A 24 -1.73 -39.51 56.13
C ASP A 24 -2.90 -38.57 56.46
N LYS A 25 -3.51 -37.99 55.41
CA LYS A 25 -4.92 -37.61 55.41
C LYS A 25 -5.55 -38.04 54.09
N LYS A 26 -6.25 -39.17 54.12
CA LYS A 26 -7.14 -39.63 53.03
C LYS A 26 -8.27 -38.61 52.85
N THR A 27 -8.02 -37.60 52.02
CA THR A 27 -9.08 -36.82 51.37
C THR A 27 -9.48 -37.57 50.11
N SER A 28 -10.79 -37.73 49.90
CA SER A 28 -11.37 -38.60 48.86
C SER A 28 -10.77 -38.31 47.49
N SER A 29 -10.12 -39.33 46.90
CA SER A 29 -9.47 -39.31 45.59
C SER A 29 -10.36 -38.72 44.48
N CYS A 30 -11.68 -38.92 44.60
CA CYS A 30 -12.68 -38.39 43.66
C CYS A 30 -12.73 -36.85 43.63
N THR A 31 -12.60 -36.20 44.79
CA THR A 31 -12.67 -34.74 44.90
C THR A 31 -11.45 -34.06 44.26
N ARG A 32 -10.26 -34.64 44.41
CA ARG A 32 -9.03 -34.12 43.78
C ARG A 32 -9.06 -34.27 42.26
N VAL A 33 -9.52 -35.41 41.75
CA VAL A 33 -9.68 -35.64 40.31
C VAL A 33 -10.71 -34.65 39.73
N PHE A 34 -11.81 -34.42 40.42
CA PHE A 34 -12.82 -33.43 40.01
C PHE A 34 -12.22 -32.02 39.88
N PHE A 35 -11.46 -31.55 40.87
CA PHE A 35 -10.83 -30.21 40.81
C PHE A 35 -9.80 -30.09 39.68
N VAL A 36 -9.02 -31.15 39.40
CA VAL A 36 -8.04 -31.15 38.31
C VAL A 36 -8.75 -31.09 36.96
N VAL A 37 -9.77 -31.94 36.75
CA VAL A 37 -10.56 -31.95 35.49
C VAL A 37 -11.29 -30.62 35.29
N PHE A 38 -11.91 -30.08 36.34
CA PHE A 38 -12.57 -28.78 36.29
C PHE A 38 -11.58 -27.66 35.95
N SER A 39 -10.40 -27.64 36.56
CA SER A 39 -9.36 -26.64 36.25
C SER A 39 -8.88 -26.72 34.80
N LEU A 40 -8.69 -27.93 34.27
CA LEU A 40 -8.29 -28.12 32.87
C LEU A 40 -9.37 -27.65 31.89
N LEU A 41 -10.65 -27.89 32.19
CA LEU A 41 -11.77 -27.40 31.37
C LEU A 41 -11.88 -25.87 31.40
N VAL A 42 -11.63 -25.24 32.55
CA VAL A 42 -11.59 -23.77 32.68
C VAL A 42 -10.43 -23.19 31.88
N VAL A 43 -9.23 -23.78 31.96
CA VAL A 43 -8.07 -23.33 31.16
C VAL A 43 -8.35 -23.47 29.67
N LEU A 44 -8.89 -24.62 29.23
CA LEU A 44 -9.21 -24.86 27.82
C LEU A 44 -10.25 -23.86 27.29
N THR A 45 -11.29 -23.57 28.07
CA THR A 45 -12.30 -22.57 27.67
C THR A 45 -11.73 -21.17 27.59
N ILE A 46 -10.88 -20.76 28.53
CA ILE A 46 -10.15 -19.47 28.46
C ILE A 46 -9.26 -19.40 27.23
N CYS A 47 -8.53 -20.47 26.90
CA CYS A 47 -7.68 -20.54 25.71
C CYS A 47 -8.50 -20.40 24.42
N VAL A 48 -9.61 -21.13 24.28
CA VAL A 48 -10.49 -21.06 23.10
C VAL A 48 -11.09 -19.67 22.96
N LEU A 49 -11.62 -19.08 24.03
CA LEU A 49 -12.19 -17.74 23.99
C LEU A 49 -11.14 -16.66 23.67
N SER A 50 -9.91 -16.83 24.18
CA SER A 50 -8.80 -15.92 23.87
C SER A 50 -8.35 -16.05 22.42
N PHE A 51 -8.32 -17.26 21.88
CA PHE A 51 -8.00 -17.52 20.47
C PHE A 51 -9.06 -16.96 19.53
N GLU A 52 -10.34 -17.21 19.78
CA GLU A 52 -11.45 -16.66 18.98
C GLU A 52 -11.48 -15.13 19.03
N LYS A 53 -11.26 -14.54 20.21
CA LYS A 53 -11.18 -13.08 20.35
C LYS A 53 -9.93 -12.53 19.66
N GLY A 54 -8.80 -13.21 19.76
CA GLY A 54 -7.56 -12.87 19.04
C GLY A 54 -7.73 -12.97 17.52
N ARG A 55 -8.45 -13.98 17.03
CA ARG A 55 -8.79 -14.17 15.62
C ARG A 55 -9.75 -13.08 15.13
N ALA A 56 -10.80 -12.78 15.89
CA ALA A 56 -11.74 -11.71 15.57
C ALA A 56 -11.10 -10.31 15.63
N VAL A 57 -10.16 -10.10 16.55
CA VAL A 57 -9.36 -8.87 16.62
C VAL A 57 -8.33 -8.84 15.48
N GLY A 58 -7.72 -9.96 15.09
CA GLY A 58 -6.82 -10.05 13.94
C GLY A 58 -7.54 -9.82 12.61
N GLU A 59 -8.77 -10.32 12.46
CA GLU A 59 -9.63 -10.08 11.30
C GLU A 59 -10.11 -8.61 11.23
N ARG A 60 -10.24 -7.92 12.39
CA ARG A 60 -10.68 -6.51 12.46
C ARG A 60 -9.53 -5.51 12.57
N GLY A 61 -8.34 -5.96 12.96
CA GLY A 61 -7.22 -5.15 13.43
C GLY A 61 -6.06 -5.14 12.44
N GLY A 62 -6.34 -4.79 11.19
CA GLY A 62 -5.32 -4.08 10.42
C GLY A 62 -5.05 -2.76 11.13
N ILE A 63 -3.81 -2.52 11.56
CA ILE A 63 -3.37 -1.28 12.19
C ILE A 63 -3.69 -0.14 11.23
N GLN A 64 -4.80 0.57 11.46
CA GLN A 64 -5.16 1.75 10.70
C GLN A 64 -4.42 2.93 11.32
N GLU A 65 -3.17 3.12 10.90
CA GLU A 65 -2.50 4.40 11.06
C GLU A 65 -3.41 5.50 10.48
N HIS A 66 -3.60 6.57 11.24
CA HIS A 66 -4.35 7.77 10.84
C HIS A 66 -3.63 8.56 9.73
N VAL A 67 -3.28 7.91 8.62
CA VAL A 67 -3.09 8.63 7.37
C VAL A 67 -4.50 9.02 6.94
N LEU A 68 -4.78 10.32 6.96
CA LEU A 68 -6.06 10.90 6.55
C LEU A 68 -6.28 10.63 5.05
N HIS A 69 -6.76 9.43 4.74
CA HIS A 69 -7.15 9.00 3.40
C HIS A 69 -8.49 9.66 3.08
N VAL A 70 -8.44 10.91 2.65
CA VAL A 70 -9.64 11.64 2.22
C VAL A 70 -9.51 11.93 0.72
N PRO A 71 -10.46 11.44 -0.11
CA PRO A 71 -11.59 10.57 0.29
C PRO A 71 -11.06 9.18 0.69
N PRO A 72 -11.78 8.40 1.52
CA PRO A 72 -11.42 7.01 1.74
C PRO A 72 -11.48 6.32 0.37
N PRO A 73 -10.35 5.82 -0.18
CA PRO A 73 -10.43 5.16 -1.45
C PRO A 73 -11.08 3.82 -1.18
N ALA A 74 -12.31 3.65 -1.68
CA ALA A 74 -12.85 2.32 -1.84
C ALA A 74 -11.82 1.48 -2.61
N ILE A 75 -11.63 0.24 -2.18
CA ILE A 75 -10.86 -0.73 -2.96
C ILE A 75 -11.84 -1.40 -3.92
N VAL A 76 -11.58 -1.25 -5.21
CA VAL A 76 -12.40 -1.80 -6.29
C VAL A 76 -11.64 -2.89 -7.03
N ASP A 77 -12.39 -3.87 -7.55
CA ASP A 77 -11.84 -4.79 -8.53
C ASP A 77 -11.68 -4.06 -9.86
N HIS A 78 -10.49 -4.13 -10.43
CA HIS A 78 -10.25 -3.59 -11.76
C HIS A 78 -9.41 -4.57 -12.59
N THR A 79 -9.82 -4.80 -13.83
CA THR A 79 -9.03 -5.57 -14.79
C THR A 79 -8.28 -4.58 -15.67
N PHE A 80 -6.97 -4.77 -15.81
CA PHE A 80 -6.19 -3.89 -16.69
C PHE A 80 -6.41 -4.31 -18.14
N TYR A 81 -6.75 -3.34 -18.97
CA TYR A 81 -6.85 -3.49 -20.42
C TYR A 81 -5.76 -2.67 -21.09
N PHE A 82 -5.26 -3.18 -22.21
CA PHE A 82 -4.30 -2.44 -23.00
C PHE A 82 -5.02 -1.32 -23.77
N HIS A 83 -4.64 -0.09 -23.48
CA HIS A 83 -5.17 1.12 -24.09
C HIS A 83 -4.07 1.82 -24.89
N GLU A 84 -4.01 1.54 -26.19
CA GLU A 84 -2.95 2.03 -27.09
C GLU A 84 -2.82 3.56 -27.07
N GLU A 85 -3.93 4.27 -26.92
CA GLU A 85 -4.02 5.73 -26.92
C GLU A 85 -3.13 6.41 -25.87
N PHE A 86 -2.89 5.77 -24.71
CA PHE A 86 -2.05 6.35 -23.66
C PHE A 86 -0.56 6.27 -23.98
N GLY A 87 -0.15 5.38 -24.89
CA GLY A 87 1.23 5.24 -25.36
C GLY A 87 1.57 6.07 -26.61
N LYS A 88 0.56 6.54 -27.35
CA LYS A 88 0.75 7.27 -28.62
C LYS A 88 1.52 8.59 -28.44
N LYS A 89 2.10 9.06 -29.54
CA LYS A 89 2.77 10.35 -29.63
C LYS A 89 1.84 11.49 -29.17
N PRO A 90 2.31 12.45 -28.35
CA PRO A 90 1.49 13.55 -27.88
C PRO A 90 0.87 14.34 -29.02
N ALA A 91 -0.42 14.64 -28.89
CA ALA A 91 -1.18 15.44 -29.84
C ALA A 91 -2.06 16.44 -29.09
N LYS A 92 -2.45 17.53 -29.77
CA LYS A 92 -3.34 18.53 -29.19
C LYS A 92 -4.68 17.87 -28.83
N GLY A 93 -5.10 18.00 -27.57
CA GLY A 93 -6.35 17.42 -27.08
C GLY A 93 -6.33 15.89 -26.95
N ASP A 94 -5.15 15.29 -26.82
CA ASP A 94 -5.04 13.84 -26.59
C ASP A 94 -5.68 13.40 -25.26
N VAL A 95 -5.73 12.08 -25.05
CA VAL A 95 -6.41 11.48 -23.90
C VAL A 95 -5.83 11.90 -22.54
N TRP A 96 -4.56 12.32 -22.49
CA TRP A 96 -3.91 12.73 -21.24
C TRP A 96 -4.46 14.05 -20.71
N THR A 97 -5.02 14.90 -21.56
CA THR A 97 -5.70 16.14 -21.14
C THR A 97 -6.93 15.90 -20.27
N LYS A 98 -7.54 14.71 -20.36
CA LYS A 98 -8.78 14.34 -19.66
C LYS A 98 -8.53 13.56 -18.37
N VAL A 99 -7.32 13.01 -18.19
CA VAL A 99 -6.93 12.18 -17.04
C VAL A 99 -7.05 12.94 -15.72
N PRO A 100 -6.36 14.08 -15.51
CA PRO A 100 -6.47 14.81 -14.26
C PRO A 100 -7.88 15.43 -14.08
N PRO A 101 -8.31 15.68 -12.83
CA PRO A 101 -9.47 16.52 -12.55
C PRO A 101 -9.18 17.98 -12.91
N ARG A 102 -10.21 18.83 -12.93
CA ARG A 102 -10.00 20.27 -13.09
C ARG A 102 -9.12 20.80 -11.96
N GLY A 103 -8.35 21.83 -12.26
CA GLY A 103 -7.36 22.37 -11.33
C GLY A 103 -6.13 21.49 -11.13
N ARG A 104 -5.87 20.55 -12.07
CA ARG A 104 -4.64 19.72 -12.15
C ARG A 104 -4.35 18.90 -10.90
N GLY A 105 -5.38 18.64 -10.09
CA GLY A 105 -5.23 17.88 -8.85
C GLY A 105 -4.77 18.67 -7.63
N ILE A 106 -4.75 20.00 -7.70
CA ILE A 106 -4.47 20.87 -6.56
C ILE A 106 -5.76 21.22 -5.82
N ILE A 107 -5.78 20.97 -4.52
CA ILE A 107 -6.95 21.14 -3.66
C ILE A 107 -6.70 22.15 -2.54
N TYR A 108 -7.81 22.65 -1.99
CA TYR A 108 -7.87 23.23 -0.66
C TYR A 108 -9.05 22.60 0.09
N ASN A 109 -8.82 22.17 1.32
CA ASN A 109 -9.88 21.65 2.18
C ASN A 109 -9.61 22.05 3.65
N PRO A 110 -10.48 22.82 4.31
CA PRO A 110 -10.19 23.37 5.62
C PRO A 110 -9.97 22.31 6.72
N SER A 111 -10.50 21.10 6.55
CA SER A 111 -10.39 20.01 7.53
C SER A 111 -9.18 19.12 7.31
N VAL A 112 -8.80 18.84 6.06
CA VAL A 112 -7.79 17.82 5.73
C VAL A 112 -6.57 18.37 4.99
N ALA A 113 -6.68 19.56 4.39
CA ALA A 113 -5.63 20.25 3.65
C ALA A 113 -5.82 21.78 3.82
N PRO A 114 -5.52 22.35 5.01
CA PRO A 114 -5.76 23.76 5.32
C PRO A 114 -4.82 24.73 4.57
N ALA A 115 -4.01 24.21 3.66
CA ALA A 115 -3.22 24.94 2.68
C ALA A 115 -3.33 24.21 1.34
N ALA A 116 -2.96 24.86 0.24
CA ALA A 116 -2.93 24.22 -1.07
C ALA A 116 -2.07 22.96 -1.05
N LYS A 117 -2.64 21.83 -1.49
CA LYS A 117 -1.95 20.53 -1.60
C LYS A 117 -2.25 19.89 -2.94
N GLY A 118 -1.27 19.20 -3.52
CA GLY A 118 -1.49 18.34 -4.67
C GLY A 118 -1.85 16.92 -4.21
N VAL A 119 -2.86 16.32 -4.83
CA VAL A 119 -3.17 14.90 -4.60
C VAL A 119 -2.17 14.06 -5.39
N ALA A 120 -1.49 13.14 -4.70
CA ALA A 120 -0.32 12.43 -5.21
C ALA A 120 -0.54 11.71 -6.55
N VAL A 121 -1.68 11.04 -6.74
CA VAL A 121 -1.97 10.30 -7.99
C VAL A 121 -1.95 11.20 -9.23
N TRP A 122 -2.38 12.47 -9.09
CA TRP A 122 -2.37 13.41 -10.21
C TRP A 122 -0.96 13.91 -10.52
N HIS A 123 -0.10 14.06 -9.51
CA HIS A 123 1.31 14.37 -9.73
C HIS A 123 2.04 13.20 -10.39
N GLN A 124 1.76 11.97 -9.96
CA GLN A 124 2.30 10.75 -10.57
C GLN A 124 1.90 10.64 -12.05
N LEU A 125 0.62 10.86 -12.37
CA LEU A 125 0.12 10.83 -13.75
C LEU A 125 0.69 12.00 -14.59
N HIS A 126 0.89 13.18 -14.01
CA HIS A 126 1.59 14.28 -14.66
C HIS A 126 3.03 13.90 -15.02
N CYS A 127 3.78 13.31 -14.07
CA CYS A 127 5.15 12.85 -14.32
C CYS A 127 5.19 11.76 -15.40
N LEU A 128 4.24 10.82 -15.40
CA LEU A 128 4.16 9.76 -16.41
C LEU A 128 3.90 10.33 -17.82
N ASP A 129 2.97 11.28 -17.95
CA ASP A 129 2.73 11.99 -19.23
C ASP A 129 3.97 12.76 -19.70
N ALA A 130 4.69 13.38 -18.76
CA ALA A 130 5.90 14.12 -19.08
C ALA A 130 7.02 13.20 -19.60
N LEU A 131 7.19 12.01 -19.00
CA LEU A 131 8.11 10.98 -19.50
C LEU A 131 7.71 10.48 -20.89
N ARG A 132 6.41 10.27 -21.14
CA ARG A 132 5.88 9.94 -22.47
C ARG A 132 6.26 11.02 -23.51
N LYS A 133 6.07 12.30 -23.18
CA LYS A 133 6.45 13.42 -24.06
C LYS A 133 7.94 13.43 -24.38
N ILE A 134 8.80 13.23 -23.38
CA ILE A 134 10.26 13.16 -23.55
C ILE A 134 10.65 12.01 -24.48
N TYR A 135 10.09 10.81 -24.26
CA TYR A 135 10.35 9.64 -25.09
C TYR A 135 10.11 9.96 -26.58
N TRP A 136 8.94 10.53 -26.91
CA TRP A 136 8.60 10.87 -28.29
C TRP A 136 9.45 12.02 -28.85
N SER A 137 9.72 13.07 -28.06
CA SER A 137 10.61 14.16 -28.49
C SER A 137 12.01 13.66 -28.82
N SER A 138 12.54 12.71 -28.04
CA SER A 138 13.84 12.09 -28.28
C SER A 138 13.88 11.29 -29.58
N LEU A 139 12.79 10.59 -29.94
CA LEU A 139 12.71 9.87 -31.22
C LEU A 139 12.66 10.80 -32.42
N ASP A 140 12.01 11.97 -32.27
CA ASP A 140 11.95 12.98 -33.32
C ASP A 140 13.24 13.82 -33.46
N GLY A 141 14.22 13.65 -32.56
CA GLY A 141 15.39 14.51 -32.47
C GLY A 141 15.06 15.96 -32.05
N SER A 142 13.87 16.18 -31.50
CA SER A 142 13.42 17.48 -30.99
C SER A 142 13.87 17.70 -29.55
N LYS A 143 14.12 18.96 -29.18
CA LYS A 143 14.42 19.29 -27.78
C LYS A 143 13.11 19.19 -26.97
N PRO A 144 13.12 18.51 -25.81
CA PRO A 144 12.00 18.56 -24.88
C PRO A 144 11.72 20.00 -24.49
N ASP A 145 10.46 20.30 -24.17
CA ASP A 145 10.02 21.57 -23.60
C ASP A 145 10.97 22.03 -22.46
N LEU A 146 11.22 23.34 -22.37
CA LEU A 146 12.14 23.98 -21.42
C LEU A 146 11.81 23.67 -19.95
N GLN A 147 10.57 23.26 -19.65
CA GLN A 147 10.14 22.83 -18.32
C GLN A 147 10.65 21.42 -17.93
N MET A 148 11.08 20.60 -18.90
CA MET A 148 11.50 19.21 -18.71
C MET A 148 13.02 19.03 -18.78
N LYS A 149 13.77 19.90 -18.09
CA LYS A 149 15.23 19.80 -18.00
C LYS A 149 15.67 18.51 -17.29
N PRO A 150 16.90 18.01 -17.51
CA PRO A 150 17.39 16.76 -16.91
C PRO A 150 17.17 16.61 -15.39
N PRO A 151 17.31 17.66 -14.55
CA PRO A 151 17.01 17.54 -13.12
C PRO A 151 15.54 17.19 -12.83
N HIS A 152 14.60 17.76 -13.58
CA HIS A 152 13.17 17.48 -13.43
C HIS A 152 12.86 16.03 -13.81
N VAL A 153 13.42 15.55 -14.93
CA VAL A 153 13.25 14.16 -15.37
C VAL A 153 13.77 13.16 -14.34
N LYS A 154 14.96 13.41 -13.77
CA LYS A 154 15.54 12.58 -12.71
C LYS A 154 14.62 12.51 -11.49
N HIS A 155 14.05 13.65 -11.09
CA HIS A 155 13.08 13.71 -10.00
C HIS A 155 11.81 12.89 -10.33
N CYS A 156 11.23 13.04 -11.53
CA CYS A 156 10.05 12.27 -11.94
C CYS A 156 10.30 10.76 -11.89
N ILE A 157 11.45 10.29 -12.39
CA ILE A 157 11.80 8.86 -12.37
C ILE A 157 11.88 8.34 -10.93
N GLU A 158 12.58 9.06 -10.05
CA GLU A 158 12.72 8.63 -8.64
C GLU A 158 11.38 8.71 -7.88
N TYR A 159 10.59 9.75 -8.14
CA TYR A 159 9.26 9.90 -7.55
C TYR A 159 8.34 8.75 -7.97
N MET A 160 8.31 8.39 -9.26
CA MET A 160 7.52 7.28 -9.75
C MET A 160 7.99 5.94 -9.18
N ARG A 161 9.30 5.72 -9.07
CA ARG A 161 9.86 4.50 -8.44
C ARG A 161 9.38 4.36 -7.00
N GLN A 162 9.51 5.41 -6.18
CA GLN A 162 9.07 5.37 -4.78
C GLN A 162 7.53 5.24 -4.66
N ALA A 163 6.77 5.89 -5.54
CA ALA A 163 5.31 5.79 -5.56
C ALA A 163 4.82 4.36 -5.87
N LEU A 164 5.44 3.69 -6.84
CA LEU A 164 5.15 2.30 -7.19
C LEU A 164 5.51 1.35 -6.04
N MET A 165 6.67 1.53 -5.40
CA MET A 165 7.06 0.72 -4.24
C MET A 165 6.16 0.94 -3.02
N CYS A 166 5.70 2.18 -2.81
CA CYS A 166 4.76 2.51 -1.74
C CYS A 166 3.38 1.87 -1.96
N ASN A 167 2.99 1.63 -3.21
CA ASN A 167 1.74 1.00 -3.59
C ASN A 167 1.99 -0.34 -4.31
N ALA A 168 2.93 -1.14 -3.78
CA ALA A 168 3.36 -2.38 -4.41
C ALA A 168 2.18 -3.31 -4.72
N ASP A 169 1.91 -3.51 -6.01
CA ASP A 169 0.88 -4.42 -6.49
C ASP A 169 1.38 -5.86 -6.35
N THR A 170 0.67 -6.67 -5.56
CA THR A 170 1.01 -8.07 -5.28
C THR A 170 0.17 -9.05 -6.12
N THR A 171 -0.58 -8.54 -7.09
CA THR A 171 -1.34 -9.36 -8.03
C THR A 171 -0.39 -10.25 -8.85
N LEU A 172 -0.65 -11.55 -8.86
CA LEU A 172 0.11 -12.50 -9.67
C LEU A 172 -0.34 -12.41 -11.13
N GLU A 173 0.63 -12.34 -12.03
CA GLU A 173 0.39 -12.33 -13.47
C GLU A 173 0.84 -13.66 -14.08
N PRO A 174 0.07 -14.25 -15.00
CA PRO A 174 0.49 -15.44 -15.71
C PRO A 174 1.68 -15.13 -16.61
N ILE A 175 2.62 -16.07 -16.67
CA ILE A 175 3.73 -16.02 -17.63
C ILE A 175 3.17 -16.41 -19.00
N ASP A 176 3.46 -15.57 -19.98
CA ASP A 176 3.28 -15.83 -21.39
C ASP A 176 4.62 -16.34 -21.96
N ASP A 177 4.65 -17.64 -22.28
CA ASP A 177 5.85 -18.32 -22.76
C ASP A 177 6.30 -17.83 -24.16
N GLU A 178 5.36 -17.36 -24.99
CA GLU A 178 5.69 -16.83 -26.33
C GLU A 178 6.32 -15.44 -26.21
N LEU A 179 5.87 -14.62 -25.26
CA LEU A 179 6.45 -13.32 -24.93
C LEU A 179 7.77 -13.43 -24.14
N GLY A 180 7.96 -14.54 -23.41
CA GLY A 180 9.06 -14.73 -22.46
C GLY A 180 8.92 -13.87 -21.20
N GLY A 181 7.69 -13.56 -20.76
CA GLY A 181 7.43 -12.63 -19.66
C GLY A 181 5.95 -12.55 -19.26
N VAL A 182 5.55 -11.44 -18.63
CA VAL A 182 4.14 -11.17 -18.30
C VAL A 182 3.61 -10.04 -19.18
N THR A 183 2.35 -10.12 -19.60
CA THR A 183 1.75 -9.10 -20.46
C THR A 183 1.40 -7.82 -19.70
N GLY A 184 1.12 -7.91 -18.39
CA GLY A 184 0.61 -6.79 -17.60
C GLY A 184 -0.92 -6.66 -17.59
N PHE A 185 -1.63 -7.34 -18.49
CA PHE A 185 -3.05 -7.08 -18.81
C PHE A 185 -3.94 -8.32 -18.70
N GLY A 186 -5.25 -8.12 -18.61
CA GLY A 186 -6.25 -9.19 -18.50
C GLY A 186 -6.46 -9.74 -17.09
N ASN A 187 -5.56 -9.40 -16.16
CA ASN A 187 -5.63 -9.86 -14.76
C ASN A 187 -6.45 -8.89 -13.89
N LYS A 188 -7.25 -9.45 -12.99
CA LYS A 188 -8.02 -8.68 -12.00
C LYS A 188 -7.11 -8.27 -10.84
N ARG A 189 -7.19 -7.01 -10.46
CA ARG A 189 -6.41 -6.36 -9.40
C ARG A 189 -7.32 -5.70 -8.37
N LYS A 190 -6.78 -5.46 -7.17
CA LYS A 190 -7.40 -4.63 -6.14
C LYS A 190 -6.82 -3.22 -6.24
N CYS A 191 -7.61 -2.28 -6.74
CA CYS A 191 -7.17 -0.90 -6.98
C CYS A 191 -7.87 0.07 -6.04
N ARG A 192 -7.20 1.18 -5.71
CA ARG A 192 -7.89 2.35 -5.15
C ARG A 192 -8.82 2.92 -6.22
N ASP A 193 -10.03 3.30 -5.83
CA ASP A 193 -10.98 3.94 -6.74
C ASP A 193 -10.50 5.33 -7.17
N VAL A 194 -9.78 5.36 -8.30
CA VAL A 194 -9.25 6.58 -8.91
C VAL A 194 -10.38 7.54 -9.32
N MET A 195 -11.55 7.04 -9.68
CA MET A 195 -12.69 7.88 -10.07
C MET A 195 -13.26 8.61 -8.87
N ALA A 196 -13.46 7.91 -7.74
CA ALA A 196 -13.84 8.55 -6.48
C ALA A 196 -12.81 9.59 -6.02
N ILE A 197 -11.51 9.29 -6.15
CA ILE A 197 -10.43 10.25 -5.87
C ILE A 197 -10.54 11.47 -6.81
N ARG A 198 -10.83 11.26 -8.09
CA ARG A 198 -10.96 12.33 -9.10
C ARG A 198 -12.12 13.25 -8.78
N GLU A 199 -13.29 12.70 -8.48
CA GLU A 199 -14.49 13.46 -8.13
C GLU A 199 -14.29 14.28 -6.85
N TRP A 200 -13.69 13.66 -5.84
CA TRP A 200 -13.36 14.38 -4.61
C TRP A 200 -12.35 15.50 -4.85
N THR A 201 -11.32 15.24 -5.66
CA THR A 201 -10.30 16.24 -5.99
C THR A 201 -10.93 17.40 -6.76
N ASP A 202 -11.80 17.12 -7.73
CA ASP A 202 -12.50 18.13 -8.51
C ASP A 202 -13.43 18.99 -7.63
N LYS A 203 -14.10 18.38 -6.64
CA LYS A 203 -14.94 19.09 -5.66
C LYS A 203 -14.14 20.09 -4.83
N TRP A 204 -12.94 19.74 -4.40
CA TRP A 204 -12.09 20.57 -3.54
C TRP A 204 -11.00 21.35 -4.29
N ARG A 205 -11.10 21.42 -5.63
CA ARG A 205 -10.10 22.07 -6.47
C ARG A 205 -9.90 23.52 -6.07
N LEU A 206 -8.63 23.93 -6.00
CA LEU A 206 -8.28 25.31 -5.69
C LEU A 206 -8.60 26.26 -6.86
N VAL A 207 -8.43 25.78 -8.10
CA VAL A 207 -8.64 26.58 -9.31
C VAL A 207 -9.55 25.85 -10.29
N ASN A 208 -10.37 26.60 -11.02
CA ASN A 208 -11.30 26.07 -12.01
C ASN A 208 -10.67 26.05 -13.42
N GLN A 209 -9.49 25.44 -13.53
CA GLN A 209 -8.79 25.29 -14.80
C GLN A 209 -9.22 23.99 -15.49
N THR A 210 -9.84 24.11 -16.66
CA THR A 210 -10.32 22.99 -17.50
C THR A 210 -9.26 22.47 -18.46
N ASP A 211 -8.29 23.30 -18.81
CA ASP A 211 -7.35 23.02 -19.90
C ASP A 211 -5.90 23.26 -19.48
N ILE A 212 -5.01 22.41 -20.00
CA ILE A 212 -3.62 22.80 -20.20
C ILE A 212 -3.66 23.84 -21.32
N GLN A 213 -3.84 25.12 -20.98
CA GLN A 213 -3.32 26.14 -21.88
C GLN A 213 -1.81 25.88 -21.95
N PRO A 214 -1.21 25.70 -23.14
CA PRO A 214 0.22 25.85 -23.24
C PRO A 214 0.52 27.22 -22.66
N ASP A 215 1.39 27.28 -21.66
CA ASP A 215 1.86 28.56 -21.13
C ASP A 215 2.32 29.36 -22.35
N GLU A 216 1.63 30.46 -22.67
CA GLU A 216 2.09 31.36 -23.72
C GLU A 216 3.53 31.75 -23.40
N PRO A 217 4.42 31.85 -24.40
CA PRO A 217 5.78 32.32 -24.15
C PRO A 217 5.67 33.66 -23.45
N VAL A 218 6.28 33.79 -22.28
CA VAL A 218 6.51 35.10 -21.67
C VAL A 218 7.41 35.84 -22.65
N GLU A 219 6.85 36.85 -23.33
CA GLU A 219 7.60 37.83 -24.12
C GLU A 219 8.71 38.50 -23.30
#